data_AF-A0A6J0X163-F1
#
_entry.id   AF-A0A6J0X163-F1
#
_cell.length_a   1.000
_cell.length_b   1.000
_cell.length_c   1.000
_cell.angle_alpha   90.00
_cell.angle_beta   90.00
_cell.angle_gamma   90.00
#
_symmetry.space_group_name_H-M   'P 1'
#
loop_
_entity.id
_entity.type
_entity.pdbx_description
1 polymer ?
#
loop_
_entity_poly.entity_id
_entity_poly.type
_entity_poly.pdbx_seq_one_letter_code
_entity_poly.pdbx_strand_id
1 'polypeptide(L)'
;MEGSKTSSSTMQVSFVCQRCSQPLKLDTSFKILDRVTIQELTAPLLATAQLKPGETQEEEANSGEEPFIETRQDGVSRRFIPPARMMSTESANSFTLIGEASDGGTMENLSRRLKVTGDLFDIMSGQTDVDHPLCEECTDTLLDQLDTQLNVTENECQNYKRCLEILEQMNEDDSEQLGLELNELALEEERLIQELEDVEKNRKIVAENLEKVQAEAERLDQEEAQYQREYSEFKRQQLELDDELKSVENQMRYAQMQLDKLKKTNVFNATFHIWHSGQFGTINNFRLGRLPSVPVEWNEINAAWGQTVLLLHALANKMGLKFQRYRLVPYGNHSYLESLTDKSKDGCGERQN
;
A
#
# COMPACT_ATOMS: atom_id res chain seq x y z
N MET A 1 59.59 1.56 54.50
CA MET A 1 59.32 0.72 53.31
C MET A 1 58.09 -0.10 53.65
N GLU A 2 56.85 0.37 53.52
CA GLU A 2 56.18 0.81 52.27
C GLU A 2 56.52 -0.08 51.07
N GLY A 3 55.50 -0.76 50.52
CA GLY A 3 55.60 -1.52 49.27
C GLY A 3 54.57 -2.64 49.08
N SER A 4 53.35 -2.26 48.72
CA SER A 4 52.13 -3.05 48.43
C SER A 4 52.24 -4.21 47.41
N LYS A 5 51.31 -5.18 47.51
CA LYS A 5 50.60 -6.03 46.47
C LYS A 5 50.48 -7.48 46.98
N THR A 6 49.34 -8.21 46.98
CA THR A 6 48.06 -8.19 46.26
C THR A 6 46.98 -8.90 47.11
N SER A 7 45.71 -8.51 46.92
CA SER A 7 44.50 -9.12 47.49
C SER A 7 44.27 -10.55 46.97
N SER A 8 44.25 -11.56 47.85
CA SER A 8 43.83 -12.92 47.49
C SER A 8 42.31 -13.05 47.69
N SER A 9 41.59 -13.03 46.57
CA SER A 9 40.16 -13.33 46.46
C SER A 9 39.89 -14.77 46.91
N THR A 10 39.26 -14.98 48.07
CA THR A 10 38.74 -16.29 48.46
C THR A 10 37.52 -16.61 47.62
N MET A 11 37.66 -17.45 46.60
CA MET A 11 36.54 -17.98 45.83
C MET A 11 35.63 -18.80 46.76
N GLN A 12 34.45 -18.28 47.10
CA GLN A 12 33.38 -19.08 47.71
C GLN A 12 32.70 -19.87 46.60
N VAL A 13 32.91 -21.19 46.59
CA VAL A 13 32.14 -22.10 45.74
C VAL A 13 30.80 -22.32 46.43
N SER A 14 29.71 -21.80 45.85
CA SER A 14 28.34 -22.03 46.31
C SER A 14 27.65 -23.03 45.40
N PHE A 15 27.12 -24.11 45.97
CA PHE A 15 26.15 -24.95 45.26
C PHE A 15 24.88 -24.14 45.03
N VAL A 16 24.23 -24.33 43.89
CA VAL A 16 23.00 -23.64 43.54
C VAL A 16 21.87 -24.64 43.43
N CYS A 17 20.67 -24.24 43.82
CA CYS A 17 19.47 -25.03 43.55
C CYS A 17 19.30 -25.16 42.04
N GLN A 18 19.09 -26.36 41.53
CA GLN A 18 18.98 -26.58 40.08
C GLN A 18 17.69 -25.98 39.50
N ARG A 19 16.63 -25.85 40.32
CA ARG A 19 15.34 -25.26 39.92
C ARG A 19 15.30 -23.73 39.99
N CYS A 20 15.79 -23.12 41.08
CA CYS A 20 15.71 -21.66 41.27
C CYS A 20 17.04 -20.92 41.14
N SER A 21 18.15 -21.62 40.89
CA SER A 21 19.52 -21.08 40.78
C SER A 21 20.00 -20.26 41.98
N GLN A 22 19.32 -20.35 43.13
CA GLN A 22 19.71 -19.66 44.36
C GLN A 22 20.83 -20.43 45.09
N PRO A 23 21.77 -19.72 45.74
CA PRO A 23 22.88 -20.35 46.45
C PRO A 23 22.37 -21.13 47.67
N LEU A 24 22.67 -22.42 47.70
CA LEU A 24 22.35 -23.33 48.80
C LEU A 24 23.37 -23.20 49.93
N LYS A 25 22.86 -23.09 51.15
CA LYS A 25 23.66 -23.26 52.36
C LYS A 25 23.65 -24.73 52.73
N LEU A 26 24.73 -25.44 52.39
CA LEU A 26 24.91 -26.82 52.84
C LEU A 26 25.06 -26.84 54.37
N ASP A 27 24.35 -27.77 55.01
CA ASP A 27 24.43 -27.95 56.45
C ASP A 27 25.85 -28.33 56.89
N THR A 28 26.20 -27.99 58.14
CA THR A 28 27.53 -28.26 58.71
C THR A 28 27.90 -29.74 58.76
N SER A 29 26.93 -30.65 58.69
CA SER A 29 27.10 -32.10 58.57
C SER A 29 27.87 -32.53 57.31
N PHE A 30 27.74 -31.82 56.18
CA PHE A 30 28.55 -32.07 54.96
C PHE A 30 30.05 -31.80 55.17
N LYS A 31 30.43 -31.09 56.24
CA LYS A 31 31.84 -30.81 56.58
C LYS A 31 32.49 -31.96 57.36
N ILE A 32 31.70 -32.93 57.85
CA ILE A 32 32.11 -34.02 58.76
C ILE A 32 31.66 -35.38 58.20
N LEU A 33 31.82 -35.60 56.88
CA LEU A 33 31.55 -36.90 56.28
C LEU A 33 32.82 -37.75 56.28
N ASP A 34 32.79 -38.88 57.00
CA ASP A 34 33.87 -39.87 56.98
C ASP A 34 33.78 -40.75 55.72
N ARG A 35 34.90 -41.37 55.30
CA ARG A 35 35.00 -42.15 54.06
C ARG A 35 33.99 -43.31 54.01
N VAL A 36 33.70 -43.92 55.15
CA VAL A 36 32.74 -45.03 55.27
C VAL A 36 31.31 -44.54 55.05
N THR A 37 30.96 -43.37 55.61
CA THR A 37 29.62 -42.79 55.51
C THR A 37 29.29 -42.37 54.07
N ILE A 38 30.29 -41.90 53.32
CA ILE A 38 30.13 -41.56 51.90
C ILE A 38 29.85 -42.81 51.07
N GLN A 39 30.53 -43.93 51.37
CA GLN A 39 30.36 -45.17 50.62
C GLN A 39 28.97 -45.81 50.84
N GLU A 40 28.38 -45.64 52.02
CA GLU A 40 27.00 -46.04 52.32
C GLU A 40 25.96 -45.13 51.62
N LEU A 41 26.20 -43.82 51.56
CA LEU A 41 25.27 -42.86 50.91
C LEU A 41 25.31 -42.94 49.37
N THR A 42 26.42 -43.42 48.80
CA THR A 42 26.59 -43.69 47.36
C THR A 42 26.12 -45.10 46.96
N ALA A 43 25.67 -45.92 47.91
CA ALA A 43 25.08 -47.21 47.59
C ALA A 43 23.79 -47.01 46.77
N PRO A 44 23.61 -47.70 45.64
CA PRO A 44 22.41 -47.55 44.81
C PRO A 44 21.15 -47.83 45.63
N LEU A 45 20.24 -46.85 45.75
CA LEU A 45 18.90 -47.12 46.24
C LEU A 45 18.19 -47.94 45.14
N LEU A 46 17.55 -49.04 45.53
CA LEU A 46 16.85 -49.94 44.62
C LEU A 46 15.78 -49.16 43.83
N ALA A 47 16.10 -48.78 42.60
CA ALA A 47 15.13 -48.26 41.66
C ALA A 47 14.11 -49.37 41.37
N THR A 48 12.83 -49.11 41.65
CA THR A 48 11.72 -49.96 41.20
C THR A 48 11.66 -49.91 39.69
N ALA A 49 12.25 -50.91 39.04
CA ALA A 49 12.22 -51.08 37.60
C ALA A 49 10.77 -51.19 37.12
N GLN A 50 10.28 -50.16 36.43
CA GLN A 50 9.19 -50.36 35.48
C GLN A 50 9.73 -51.15 34.29
N LEU A 51 9.41 -52.45 34.25
CA LEU A 51 9.55 -53.25 33.05
C LEU A 51 8.62 -52.71 31.97
N LYS A 52 9.19 -52.25 30.85
CA LYS A 52 8.54 -52.40 29.53
C LYS A 52 9.44 -53.29 28.65
N PRO A 53 8.98 -54.49 28.26
CA PRO A 53 9.61 -55.27 27.20
C PRO A 53 9.34 -54.59 25.85
N GLY A 54 10.35 -54.58 24.99
CA GLY A 54 10.35 -53.86 23.72
C GLY A 54 9.57 -54.53 22.60
N GLU A 55 9.63 -53.88 21.44
CA GLU A 55 9.93 -54.51 20.16
C GLU A 55 10.38 -53.43 19.16
N THR A 56 11.58 -53.66 18.62
CA THR A 56 12.11 -53.26 17.30
C THR A 56 11.03 -53.30 16.21
N GLN A 57 10.98 -52.42 15.19
CA GLN A 57 12.03 -52.18 14.20
C GLN A 57 11.61 -51.06 13.22
N GLU A 58 12.60 -50.28 12.74
CA GLU A 58 12.77 -49.74 11.37
C GLU A 58 11.61 -48.96 10.70
N GLU A 59 11.79 -47.66 10.41
CA GLU A 59 12.23 -47.15 9.09
C GLU A 59 12.28 -45.61 9.03
N GLU A 60 13.35 -45.15 8.38
CA GLU A 60 13.55 -43.97 7.53
C GLU A 60 13.00 -42.54 7.83
N ALA A 61 13.96 -41.62 7.67
CA ALA A 61 13.88 -40.35 6.96
C ALA A 61 13.24 -39.10 7.62
N ASN A 62 14.16 -38.18 7.94
CA ASN A 62 14.22 -36.81 7.40
C ASN A 62 13.10 -35.83 7.75
N SER A 63 13.41 -34.86 8.63
CA SER A 63 13.10 -33.42 8.48
C SER A 63 13.55 -32.75 9.77
N GLY A 64 14.46 -31.77 9.73
CA GLY A 64 14.11 -30.41 9.34
C GLY A 64 14.27 -29.54 10.57
N GLU A 65 15.51 -29.18 10.90
CA GLU A 65 15.80 -28.12 11.87
C GLU A 65 15.37 -26.78 11.25
N GLU A 66 14.28 -26.20 11.74
CA GLU A 66 13.99 -24.77 11.59
C GLU A 66 13.90 -24.15 13.00
N PRO A 67 14.55 -23.01 13.23
CA PRO A 67 14.77 -22.49 14.57
C PRO A 67 13.59 -21.66 15.05
N PHE A 68 13.05 -21.99 16.22
CA PHE A 68 12.12 -21.12 16.93
C PHE A 68 12.89 -19.95 17.56
N ILE A 69 12.84 -18.79 16.88
CA ILE A 69 13.38 -17.52 17.38
C ILE A 69 12.34 -16.88 18.30
N GLU A 70 12.56 -16.92 19.62
CA GLU A 70 11.90 -16.01 20.54
C GLU A 70 12.84 -14.83 20.85
N THR A 71 12.49 -13.68 20.27
CA THR A 71 13.19 -12.43 20.51
C THR A 71 12.72 -11.86 21.84
N ARG A 72 13.51 -12.03 22.90
CA ARG A 72 13.51 -11.09 24.03
C ARG A 72 14.91 -10.58 24.29
N GLN A 73 15.06 -9.27 24.08
CA GLN A 73 16.25 -8.51 24.40
C GLN A 73 16.46 -8.54 25.92
N ASP A 74 17.46 -9.28 26.36
CA ASP A 74 18.10 -9.04 27.65
C ASP A 74 19.61 -9.03 27.40
N GLY A 75 20.21 -7.84 27.52
CA GLY A 75 21.61 -7.55 27.22
C GLY A 75 22.58 -8.17 28.20
N VAL A 76 22.55 -9.50 28.35
CA VAL A 76 23.49 -10.27 29.18
C VAL A 76 24.09 -11.37 28.31
N SER A 77 25.37 -11.20 27.94
CA SER A 77 26.15 -12.23 27.27
C SER A 77 26.38 -13.40 28.24
N ARG A 78 25.48 -14.38 28.25
CA ARG A 78 25.62 -15.60 29.06
C ARG A 78 26.52 -16.58 28.32
N ARG A 79 27.78 -16.64 28.75
CA ARG A 79 28.72 -17.65 28.28
C ARG A 79 28.23 -19.00 28.80
N PHE A 80 27.71 -19.83 27.90
CA PHE A 80 27.41 -21.23 28.21
C PHE A 80 28.73 -21.91 28.57
N ILE A 81 28.91 -22.27 29.84
CA ILE A 81 29.99 -23.15 30.28
C ILE A 81 29.34 -24.54 30.34
N PRO A 82 29.66 -25.45 29.40
CA PRO A 82 29.16 -26.81 29.48
C PRO A 82 29.57 -27.39 30.84
N PRO A 83 28.72 -28.21 31.48
CA PRO A 83 29.15 -28.95 32.65
C PRO A 83 30.42 -29.71 32.26
N ALA A 84 31.49 -29.54 33.04
CA ALA A 84 32.73 -30.26 32.84
C ALA A 84 32.47 -31.74 33.18
N ARG A 85 31.82 -32.46 32.25
CA ARG A 85 31.86 -33.91 32.21
C ARG A 85 33.33 -34.25 32.01
N MET A 86 33.99 -34.62 33.10
CA MET A 86 35.28 -35.28 33.06
C MET A 86 35.03 -36.60 32.33
N MET A 87 35.30 -36.60 31.03
CA MET A 87 35.22 -37.81 30.22
C MET A 87 36.24 -38.78 30.79
N SER A 88 35.76 -39.87 31.39
CA SER A 88 36.57 -41.05 31.66
C SER A 88 37.10 -41.54 30.32
N THR A 89 38.35 -41.16 30.00
CA THR A 89 39.07 -41.70 28.85
C THR A 89 39.43 -43.13 29.19
N GLU A 90 38.52 -44.06 28.89
CA GLU A 90 38.87 -45.47 28.77
C GLU A 90 39.69 -45.66 27.48
N SER A 91 40.98 -45.36 27.55
CA SER A 91 41.96 -45.94 26.65
C SER A 91 43.36 -45.92 27.25
N ALA A 92 43.86 -47.15 27.41
CA ALA A 92 45.24 -47.59 27.32
C ALA A 92 46.27 -47.07 28.36
N ASN A 93 46.78 -48.06 29.09
CA ASN A 93 48.19 -48.20 29.48
C ASN A 93 48.75 -47.27 30.57
N SER A 94 48.91 -47.86 31.76
CA SER A 94 50.17 -47.93 32.51
C SER A 94 51.18 -46.80 32.26
N PHE A 95 51.15 -45.75 33.09
CA PHE A 95 52.38 -45.07 33.52
C PHE A 95 52.14 -44.24 34.80
N THR A 96 52.70 -44.69 35.92
CA THR A 96 52.78 -43.91 37.16
C THR A 96 54.04 -43.05 37.10
N LEU A 97 53.89 -41.73 36.97
CA LEU A 97 54.98 -40.78 37.10
C LEU A 97 54.93 -40.20 38.51
N ILE A 98 55.80 -40.71 39.39
CA ILE A 98 56.05 -40.14 40.71
C ILE A 98 56.88 -38.89 40.50
N GLY A 99 56.30 -37.73 40.79
CA GLY A 99 57.01 -36.45 40.91
C GLY A 99 56.62 -35.77 42.21
N GLU A 100 57.52 -35.81 43.19
CA GLU A 100 57.41 -35.17 44.50
C GLU A 100 57.56 -33.65 44.39
N ALA A 101 56.63 -32.89 44.98
CA ALA A 101 56.82 -31.58 45.62
C ALA A 101 55.49 -31.19 46.29
N SER A 102 55.29 -31.51 47.57
CA SER A 102 55.58 -30.66 48.73
C SER A 102 54.61 -29.48 48.91
N ASP A 103 53.76 -29.65 49.92
CA ASP A 103 53.19 -28.68 50.85
C ASP A 103 52.06 -27.73 50.39
N GLY A 104 50.82 -28.13 50.72
CA GLY A 104 49.60 -27.35 50.50
C GLY A 104 48.32 -28.02 51.05
N GLY A 105 48.37 -28.62 52.25
CA GLY A 105 47.32 -29.49 52.82
C GLY A 105 45.92 -28.88 53.06
N THR A 106 45.74 -27.57 52.83
CA THR A 106 44.41 -26.91 52.88
C THR A 106 43.65 -27.02 51.57
N MET A 107 44.32 -27.17 50.42
CA MET A 107 43.65 -27.22 49.10
C MET A 107 43.11 -28.61 48.77
N GLU A 108 43.81 -29.68 49.18
CA GLU A 108 43.43 -31.08 48.95
C GLU A 108 42.14 -31.47 49.70
N ASN A 109 41.91 -30.92 50.89
CA ASN A 109 40.71 -31.19 51.68
C ASN A 109 39.47 -30.48 51.12
N LEU A 110 39.60 -29.27 50.57
CA LEU A 110 38.49 -28.57 49.93
C LEU A 110 38.14 -29.20 48.58
N SER A 111 39.15 -29.55 47.78
CA SER A 111 38.95 -30.21 46.48
C SER A 111 38.30 -31.59 46.62
N ARG A 112 38.74 -32.41 47.59
CA ARG A 112 38.09 -33.69 47.91
C ARG A 112 36.64 -33.49 48.35
N ARG A 113 36.35 -32.49 49.19
CA ARG A 113 35.00 -32.21 49.68
C ARG A 113 34.06 -31.79 48.55
N LEU A 114 34.48 -30.86 47.70
CA LEU A 114 33.70 -30.40 46.55
C LEU A 114 33.43 -31.54 45.56
N LYS A 115 34.42 -32.42 45.34
CA LYS A 115 34.26 -33.61 44.50
C LYS A 115 33.25 -34.59 45.09
N VAL A 116 33.35 -34.91 46.39
CA VAL A 116 32.41 -35.83 47.06
C VAL A 116 30.99 -35.29 47.07
N THR A 117 30.78 -33.99 47.34
CA THR A 117 29.45 -33.39 47.32
C THR A 117 28.88 -33.29 45.91
N GLY A 118 29.72 -33.03 44.91
CA GLY A 118 29.32 -33.06 43.49
C GLY A 118 28.93 -34.46 43.04
N ASP A 119 29.77 -35.46 43.34
CA ASP A 119 29.50 -36.87 43.03
C ASP A 119 28.17 -37.32 43.69
N LEU A 120 27.89 -36.89 44.93
CA LEU A 120 26.65 -37.24 45.64
C LEU A 120 25.40 -36.61 45.01
N PHE A 121 25.48 -35.35 44.55
CA PHE A 121 24.39 -34.71 43.82
C PHE A 121 24.17 -35.35 42.45
N ASP A 122 25.24 -35.70 41.74
CA ASP A 122 25.18 -36.41 40.46
C ASP A 122 24.54 -37.81 40.62
N ILE A 123 24.83 -38.52 41.70
CA ILE A 123 24.21 -39.83 41.99
C ILE A 123 22.71 -39.67 42.26
N MET A 124 22.30 -38.70 43.09
CA MET A 124 20.89 -38.44 43.39
C MET A 124 20.11 -38.00 42.15
N SER A 125 20.73 -37.16 41.32
CA SER A 125 20.19 -36.73 40.02
C SER A 125 20.17 -37.85 38.98
N GLY A 126 21.01 -38.88 39.11
CA GLY A 126 21.06 -40.03 38.21
C GLY A 126 20.05 -41.14 38.55
N GLN A 127 19.48 -41.13 39.76
CA GLN A 127 18.51 -42.15 40.21
C GLN A 127 17.06 -41.65 40.27
N THR A 128 16.84 -40.35 40.09
CA THR A 128 15.51 -39.74 40.08
C THR A 128 15.37 -38.88 38.82
N ASP A 129 14.15 -38.76 38.27
CA ASP A 129 13.87 -37.87 37.13
C ASP A 129 13.97 -36.38 37.48
N VAL A 130 14.44 -36.07 38.70
CA VAL A 130 14.58 -34.73 39.23
C VAL A 130 16.03 -34.43 39.51
N ASP A 131 16.43 -33.30 38.97
CA ASP A 131 17.73 -32.70 39.00
C ASP A 131 18.08 -32.15 40.40
N HIS A 132 19.10 -32.72 41.06
CA HIS A 132 19.52 -32.38 42.42
C HIS A 132 20.84 -31.59 42.44
N PRO A 133 21.01 -30.58 43.32
CA PRO A 133 20.27 -30.33 44.55
C PRO A 133 19.14 -29.29 44.43
N LEU A 134 18.08 -29.49 45.24
CA LEU A 134 16.97 -28.56 45.40
C LEU A 134 17.05 -27.83 46.74
N CYS A 135 16.56 -26.59 46.82
CA CYS A 135 16.33 -25.91 48.10
C CYS A 135 15.03 -26.38 48.76
N GLU A 136 14.88 -26.12 50.06
CA GLU A 136 13.68 -26.45 50.86
C GLU A 136 12.38 -26.03 50.15
N GLU A 137 12.28 -24.77 49.72
CA GLU A 137 11.11 -24.25 49.00
C GLU A 137 10.83 -24.99 47.67
N CYS A 138 11.89 -25.39 46.94
CA CYS A 138 11.75 -26.13 45.69
C CYS A 138 11.38 -27.60 45.91
N THR A 139 11.82 -28.19 47.04
CA THR A 139 11.43 -29.54 47.46
C THR A 139 9.99 -29.57 47.93
N ASP A 140 9.54 -28.58 48.71
CA ASP A 140 8.13 -28.46 49.11
C ASP A 140 7.22 -28.30 47.89
N THR A 141 7.60 -27.44 46.94
CA THR A 141 6.87 -27.29 45.67
C THR A 141 6.84 -28.59 44.87
N LEU A 142 7.91 -29.40 44.92
CA LEU A 142 7.96 -30.70 44.26
C LEU A 142 7.07 -31.72 44.98
N LEU A 143 7.04 -31.74 46.30
CA LEU A 143 6.17 -32.61 47.08
C LEU A 143 4.70 -32.28 46.83
N ASP A 144 4.32 -30.99 46.81
CA ASP A 144 2.97 -30.56 46.43
C ASP A 144 2.62 -31.04 45.00
N GLN A 145 3.57 -30.97 44.07
CA GLN A 145 3.39 -31.48 42.72
C GLN A 145 3.23 -33.00 42.69
N LEU A 146 3.99 -33.75 43.48
CA LEU A 146 3.86 -35.20 43.59
C LEU A 146 2.54 -35.62 44.25
N ASP A 147 2.08 -34.91 45.28
CA ASP A 147 0.79 -35.18 45.92
C ASP A 147 -0.39 -34.89 44.99
N THR A 148 -0.32 -33.81 44.19
CA THR A 148 -1.33 -33.57 43.15
C THR A 148 -1.33 -34.64 42.08
N GLN A 149 -0.15 -35.10 41.64
CA GLN A 149 -0.05 -36.22 40.70
C GLN A 149 -0.61 -37.51 41.29
N LEU A 150 -0.28 -37.84 42.54
CA LEU A 150 -0.81 -39.02 43.23
C LEU A 150 -2.33 -38.97 43.33
N ASN A 151 -2.91 -37.82 43.67
CA ASN A 151 -4.36 -37.67 43.76
C ASN A 151 -5.03 -37.81 42.38
N VAL A 152 -4.42 -37.27 41.31
CA VAL A 152 -4.91 -37.46 39.94
C VAL A 152 -4.87 -38.95 39.56
N THR A 153 -3.75 -39.63 39.80
CA THR A 153 -3.61 -41.07 39.52
C THR A 153 -4.56 -41.91 40.36
N GLU A 154 -4.78 -41.57 41.63
CA GLU A 154 -5.74 -42.26 42.49
C GLU A 154 -7.17 -42.08 41.98
N ASN A 155 -7.55 -40.88 41.56
CA ASN A 155 -8.85 -40.61 40.96
C ASN A 155 -9.03 -41.35 39.62
N GLU A 156 -8.00 -41.40 38.77
CA GLU A 156 -7.99 -42.23 37.56
C GLU A 156 -8.19 -43.71 37.90
N CYS A 157 -7.46 -44.25 38.87
CA CYS A 157 -7.64 -45.63 39.35
C CYS A 157 -9.05 -45.88 39.88
N GLN A 158 -9.65 -44.94 40.62
CA GLN A 158 -11.03 -45.06 41.11
C GLN A 158 -12.03 -45.04 39.95
N ASN A 159 -11.82 -44.19 38.93
CA ASN A 159 -12.65 -44.17 37.73
C ASN A 159 -12.55 -45.48 36.94
N TYR A 160 -11.34 -46.04 36.77
CA TYR A 160 -11.16 -47.34 36.12
C TYR A 160 -11.85 -48.48 36.88
N LYS A 161 -11.75 -48.49 38.22
CA LYS A 161 -12.48 -49.47 39.06
C LYS A 161 -13.98 -49.35 38.87
N ARG A 162 -14.52 -48.13 38.86
CA ARG A 162 -15.95 -47.88 38.61
C ARG A 162 -16.38 -48.37 37.23
N CYS A 163 -15.58 -48.13 36.19
CA CYS A 163 -15.85 -48.64 34.85
C CYS A 163 -15.81 -50.17 34.81
N LEU A 164 -14.88 -50.83 35.51
CA LEU A 164 -14.83 -52.29 35.62
C LEU A 164 -16.05 -52.86 36.35
N GLU A 165 -16.48 -52.24 37.45
CA GLU A 165 -17.70 -52.63 38.18
C GLU A 165 -18.96 -52.52 37.30
N ILE A 166 -19.04 -51.50 36.46
CA ILE A 166 -20.12 -51.34 35.48
C ILE A 166 -20.05 -52.46 34.44
N LEU A 167 -18.87 -52.74 33.87
CA LEU A 167 -18.68 -53.83 32.90
C LEU A 167 -19.00 -55.22 33.48
N GLU A 168 -18.69 -55.45 34.76
CA GLU A 168 -19.04 -56.70 35.47
C GLU A 168 -20.55 -56.83 35.75
N GLN A 169 -21.29 -55.72 35.79
CA GLN A 169 -22.74 -55.69 36.02
C GLN A 169 -23.58 -55.69 34.73
N MET A 170 -22.97 -55.49 33.56
CA MET A 170 -23.68 -55.54 32.28
C MET A 170 -24.11 -56.98 31.97
N ASN A 171 -25.39 -57.17 31.61
CA ASN A 171 -25.92 -58.47 31.19
C ASN A 171 -25.66 -58.71 29.69
N GLU A 172 -25.81 -59.95 29.21
CA GLU A 172 -25.73 -60.27 27.77
C GLU A 172 -26.72 -59.44 26.94
N ASP A 173 -27.92 -59.16 27.47
CA ASP A 173 -28.95 -58.31 26.84
C ASP A 173 -28.46 -56.86 26.59
N ASP A 174 -27.66 -56.29 27.50
CA ASP A 174 -27.10 -54.94 27.35
C ASP A 174 -26.03 -54.90 26.24
N SER A 175 -25.29 -56.01 26.06
CA SER A 175 -24.29 -56.15 24.99
C SER A 175 -24.94 -56.27 23.62
N GLU A 176 -26.10 -56.94 23.51
CA GLU A 176 -26.87 -56.98 22.26
C GLU A 176 -27.46 -55.62 21.91
N GLN A 177 -27.94 -54.87 22.91
CA GLN A 177 -28.47 -53.53 22.75
C GLN A 177 -27.39 -52.54 22.28
N LEU A 178 -26.19 -52.57 22.88
CA LEU A 178 -25.02 -51.81 22.42
C LEU A 178 -24.60 -52.22 21.00
N GLY A 179 -24.70 -53.50 20.64
CA GLY A 179 -24.40 -53.98 19.29
C GLY A 179 -25.37 -53.43 18.23
N LEU A 180 -26.66 -53.31 18.57
CA LEU A 180 -27.65 -52.66 17.70
C LEU A 180 -27.37 -51.16 17.56
N GLU A 181 -27.09 -50.46 18.66
CA GLU A 181 -26.73 -49.04 18.65
C GLU A 181 -25.46 -48.77 17.82
N LEU A 182 -24.43 -49.62 17.93
CA LEU A 182 -23.22 -49.51 17.12
C LEU A 182 -23.52 -49.66 15.62
N ASN A 183 -24.40 -50.58 15.24
CA ASN A 183 -24.78 -50.76 13.84
C ASN A 183 -25.61 -49.59 13.32
N GLU A 184 -26.51 -49.02 14.13
CA GLU A 184 -27.26 -47.82 13.78
C GLU A 184 -26.34 -46.61 13.60
N LEU A 185 -25.39 -46.43 14.52
CA LEU A 185 -24.39 -45.36 14.43
C LEU A 185 -23.47 -45.54 13.23
N ALA A 186 -23.05 -46.77 12.90
CA ALA A 186 -22.22 -47.03 11.72
C ALA A 186 -22.96 -46.72 10.40
N LEU A 187 -24.25 -47.04 10.32
CA LEU A 187 -25.09 -46.67 9.17
C LEU A 187 -25.24 -45.15 9.03
N GLU A 188 -25.41 -44.46 10.15
CA GLU A 188 -25.53 -43.00 10.17
C GLU A 188 -24.19 -42.31 9.84
N GLU A 189 -23.08 -42.84 10.34
CA GLU A 189 -21.72 -42.39 10.00
C GLU A 189 -21.49 -42.47 8.48
N GLU A 190 -21.79 -43.62 7.87
CA GLU A 190 -21.67 -43.80 6.42
C GLU A 190 -22.57 -42.82 5.64
N ARG A 191 -23.81 -42.58 6.11
CA ARG A 191 -24.73 -41.60 5.50
C ARG A 191 -24.14 -40.19 5.55
N LEU A 192 -23.57 -39.79 6.68
CA LEU A 192 -22.97 -38.48 6.88
C LEU A 192 -21.69 -38.30 6.06
N ILE A 193 -20.89 -39.36 5.91
CA ILE A 193 -19.70 -39.35 5.04
C ILE A 193 -20.11 -39.08 3.59
N GLN A 194 -21.11 -39.77 3.08
CA GLN A 194 -21.62 -39.54 1.72
C GLN A 194 -22.15 -38.11 1.53
N GLU A 195 -22.87 -37.59 2.52
CA GLU A 195 -23.37 -36.21 2.50
C GLU A 195 -22.22 -35.18 2.51
N LEU A 196 -21.16 -35.42 3.27
CA LEU A 196 -19.96 -34.59 3.27
C LEU A 196 -19.21 -34.64 1.94
N GLU A 197 -19.07 -35.81 1.33
CA GLU A 197 -18.43 -35.97 0.02
C GLU A 197 -19.17 -35.19 -1.07
N ASP A 198 -20.51 -35.25 -1.08
CA ASP A 198 -21.35 -34.51 -2.01
C ASP A 198 -21.23 -32.99 -1.80
N VAL A 199 -21.22 -32.53 -0.54
CA VAL A 199 -21.01 -31.12 -0.22
C VAL A 199 -19.63 -30.66 -0.68
N GLU A 200 -18.59 -31.46 -0.47
CA GLU A 200 -17.24 -31.11 -0.89
C GLU A 200 -17.09 -31.09 -2.42
N LYS A 201 -17.74 -32.02 -3.12
CA LYS A 201 -17.83 -32.01 -4.59
C LYS A 201 -18.54 -30.75 -5.09
N ASN A 202 -19.67 -30.39 -4.49
CA ASN A 202 -20.40 -29.17 -4.82
C ASN A 202 -19.56 -27.92 -4.55
N ARG A 203 -18.83 -27.88 -3.43
CA ARG A 203 -17.91 -26.79 -3.09
C ARG A 203 -16.83 -26.63 -4.16
N LYS A 204 -16.24 -27.73 -4.65
CA LYS A 204 -15.22 -27.70 -5.72
C LYS A 204 -15.80 -27.15 -7.03
N ILE A 205 -17.01 -27.58 -7.42
CA ILE A 205 -17.69 -27.08 -8.62
C ILE A 205 -18.00 -25.58 -8.50
N VAL A 206 -18.49 -25.14 -7.34
CA VAL A 206 -18.79 -23.73 -7.11
C VAL A 206 -17.51 -22.88 -7.14
N ALA A 207 -16.42 -23.36 -6.54
CA ALA A 207 -15.13 -22.66 -6.58
C ALA A 207 -14.62 -22.48 -8.02
N GLU A 208 -14.66 -23.53 -8.84
CA GLU A 208 -14.26 -23.46 -10.25
C GLU A 208 -15.13 -22.48 -11.06
N ASN A 209 -16.44 -22.47 -10.81
CA ASN A 209 -17.35 -21.52 -11.46
C ASN A 209 -17.07 -20.08 -11.02
N LEU A 210 -16.72 -19.87 -9.75
CA LEU A 210 -16.39 -18.56 -9.21
C LEU A 210 -15.12 -18.00 -9.87
N GLU A 211 -14.08 -18.83 -10.03
CA GLU A 211 -12.85 -18.45 -10.74
C GLU A 211 -13.14 -18.08 -12.21
N LYS A 212 -13.98 -18.84 -12.91
CA LYS A 212 -14.40 -18.52 -14.30
C LYS A 212 -15.11 -17.17 -14.38
N VAL A 213 -16.06 -16.91 -13.48
CA VAL A 213 -16.82 -15.65 -13.47
C VAL A 213 -15.92 -14.48 -13.10
N GLN A 214 -14.94 -14.67 -12.19
CA GLN A 214 -13.96 -13.63 -11.87
C GLN A 214 -13.09 -13.28 -13.08
N ALA A 215 -12.58 -14.27 -13.81
CA ALA A 215 -11.81 -14.03 -15.02
C ALA A 215 -12.62 -13.33 -16.12
N GLU A 216 -13.90 -13.69 -16.26
CA GLU A 216 -14.82 -13.01 -17.19
C GLU A 216 -15.09 -11.56 -16.77
N ALA A 217 -15.26 -11.28 -15.48
CA ALA A 217 -15.44 -9.93 -14.95
C ALA A 217 -14.20 -9.06 -15.20
N GLU A 218 -13.00 -9.57 -14.92
CA GLU A 218 -11.75 -8.85 -15.19
C GLU A 218 -11.57 -8.54 -16.68
N ARG A 219 -11.98 -9.45 -17.57
CA ARG A 219 -11.97 -9.20 -19.01
C ARG A 219 -12.95 -8.08 -19.40
N LEU A 220 -14.16 -8.10 -18.84
CA LEU A 220 -15.16 -7.05 -19.11
C LEU A 220 -14.71 -5.68 -18.59
N ASP A 221 -14.05 -5.61 -17.42
CA ASP A 221 -13.50 -4.37 -16.89
C ASP A 221 -12.42 -3.79 -17.82
N GLN A 222 -11.59 -4.64 -18.42
CA GLN A 222 -10.59 -4.21 -19.41
C GLN A 222 -11.24 -3.70 -20.70
N GLU A 223 -12.30 -4.36 -21.19
CA GLU A 223 -13.07 -3.89 -22.34
C GLU A 223 -13.75 -2.55 -22.03
N GLU A 224 -14.36 -2.39 -20.86
CA GLU A 224 -14.96 -1.13 -20.44
C GLU A 224 -13.91 -0.01 -20.39
N ALA A 225 -12.73 -0.26 -19.82
CA ALA A 225 -11.65 0.71 -19.77
C ALA A 225 -11.17 1.13 -21.19
N GLN A 226 -11.16 0.22 -22.15
CA GLN A 226 -10.86 0.52 -23.55
C GLN A 226 -11.95 1.43 -24.14
N TYR A 227 -13.23 1.07 -23.98
CA TYR A 227 -14.34 1.90 -24.46
C TYR A 227 -14.37 3.29 -23.82
N GLN A 228 -14.06 3.40 -22.53
CA GLN A 228 -13.96 4.71 -21.85
C GLN A 228 -12.83 5.57 -22.43
N ARG A 229 -11.71 4.95 -22.82
CA ARG A 229 -10.60 5.65 -23.49
C ARG A 229 -11.00 6.16 -24.87
N GLU A 230 -11.63 5.30 -25.68
CA GLU A 230 -12.15 5.68 -26.99
C GLU A 230 -13.20 6.80 -26.88
N TYR A 231 -14.13 6.69 -25.94
CA TYR A 231 -15.12 7.72 -25.66
C TYR A 231 -14.48 9.06 -25.28
N SER A 232 -13.44 9.02 -24.44
CA SER A 232 -12.70 10.22 -24.05
C SER A 232 -11.99 10.86 -25.23
N GLU A 233 -11.45 10.05 -26.14
CA GLU A 233 -10.83 10.54 -27.37
C GLU A 233 -11.86 11.18 -28.32
N PHE A 234 -13.00 10.52 -28.56
CA PHE A 234 -14.08 11.09 -29.37
C PHE A 234 -14.61 12.40 -28.78
N LYS A 235 -14.76 12.46 -27.45
CA LYS A 235 -15.17 13.69 -26.76
C LYS A 235 -14.15 14.81 -26.92
N ARG A 236 -12.85 14.49 -26.88
CA ARG A 236 -11.77 15.47 -27.16
C ARG A 236 -11.88 16.01 -28.58
N GLN A 237 -12.04 15.13 -29.57
CA GLN A 237 -12.21 15.51 -30.97
C GLN A 237 -13.47 16.36 -31.19
N GLN A 238 -14.58 16.02 -30.53
CA GLN A 238 -15.81 16.81 -30.60
C GLN A 238 -15.60 18.23 -30.07
N LEU A 239 -14.93 18.39 -28.93
CA LEU A 239 -14.65 19.71 -28.36
C LEU A 239 -13.74 20.55 -29.27
N GLU A 240 -12.75 19.92 -29.90
CA GLU A 240 -11.87 20.57 -30.87
C GLU A 240 -12.66 21.08 -32.09
N LEU A 241 -13.53 20.24 -32.66
CA LEU A 241 -14.40 20.61 -33.77
C LEU A 241 -15.42 21.71 -33.39
N ASP A 242 -15.96 21.67 -32.18
CA ASP A 242 -16.87 22.70 -31.69
C ASP A 242 -16.18 24.06 -31.56
N ASP A 243 -14.91 24.10 -31.16
CA ASP A 243 -14.13 25.33 -31.08
C ASP A 243 -13.73 25.85 -32.47
N GLU A 244 -13.39 24.97 -33.41
CA GLU A 244 -13.20 25.32 -34.81
C GLU A 244 -14.48 25.90 -35.43
N LEU A 245 -15.63 25.27 -35.18
CA LEU A 245 -16.92 25.73 -35.67
C LEU A 245 -17.22 27.15 -35.16
N LYS A 246 -17.06 27.41 -33.85
CA LYS A 246 -17.24 28.75 -33.29
C LYS A 246 -16.30 29.78 -33.91
N SER A 247 -15.06 29.38 -34.20
CA SER A 247 -14.09 30.26 -34.87
C SER A 247 -14.55 30.63 -36.27
N VAL A 248 -15.01 29.66 -37.06
CA VAL A 248 -15.55 29.88 -38.42
C VAL A 248 -16.82 30.72 -38.38
N GLU A 249 -17.73 30.47 -37.45
CA GLU A 249 -18.94 31.28 -37.25
C GLU A 249 -18.59 32.75 -36.96
N ASN A 250 -17.59 32.99 -36.12
CA ASN A 250 -17.11 34.34 -35.83
C ASN A 250 -16.52 35.02 -37.08
N GLN A 251 -15.75 34.28 -37.89
CA GLN A 251 -15.22 34.80 -39.16
C GLN A 251 -16.36 35.13 -40.14
N MET A 252 -17.35 34.24 -40.26
CA MET A 252 -18.54 34.47 -41.09
C MET A 252 -19.30 35.71 -40.63
N ARG A 253 -19.51 35.87 -39.31
CA ARG A 253 -20.15 37.05 -38.73
C ARG A 253 -19.37 38.33 -39.01
N TYR A 254 -18.04 38.29 -38.91
CA TYR A 254 -17.18 39.41 -39.25
C TYR A 254 -17.30 39.78 -40.73
N ALA A 255 -17.21 38.80 -41.63
CA ALA A 255 -17.35 39.01 -43.07
C ALA A 255 -18.73 39.58 -43.43
N GLN A 256 -19.79 39.05 -42.82
CA GLN A 256 -21.16 39.56 -42.99
C GLN A 256 -21.27 41.02 -42.54
N MET A 257 -20.69 41.38 -41.39
CA MET A 257 -20.69 42.76 -40.90
C MET A 257 -19.91 43.69 -41.84
N GLN A 258 -18.78 43.26 -42.40
CA GLN A 258 -18.05 44.05 -43.39
C GLN A 258 -18.84 44.22 -44.68
N LEU A 259 -19.51 43.17 -45.14
CA LEU A 259 -20.38 43.23 -46.30
C LEU A 259 -21.56 44.18 -46.06
N ASP A 260 -22.17 44.17 -44.87
CA ASP A 260 -23.23 45.09 -44.50
C ASP A 260 -22.73 46.55 -44.41
N LYS A 261 -21.50 46.76 -43.93
CA LYS A 261 -20.85 48.08 -43.98
C LYS A 261 -20.67 48.53 -45.43
N LEU A 262 -20.13 47.68 -46.30
CA LEU A 262 -19.92 47.99 -47.71
C LEU A 262 -21.22 48.28 -48.46
N LYS A 263 -22.29 47.53 -48.17
CA LYS A 263 -23.64 47.78 -48.71
C LYS A 263 -24.20 49.13 -48.25
N LYS A 264 -23.98 49.50 -46.98
CA LYS A 264 -24.41 50.80 -46.43
C LYS A 264 -23.57 51.95 -46.98
N THR A 265 -22.28 51.74 -47.26
CA THR A 265 -21.41 52.72 -47.91
C THR A 265 -21.67 52.75 -49.42
N ASN A 266 -22.81 53.30 -49.81
CA ASN A 266 -22.99 53.69 -51.20
C ASN A 266 -22.01 54.81 -51.52
N VAL A 267 -21.06 54.56 -52.43
CA VAL A 267 -20.01 55.52 -52.85
C VAL A 267 -20.62 56.86 -53.28
N PHE A 268 -21.82 56.87 -53.86
CA PHE A 268 -22.50 58.12 -54.24
C PHE A 268 -22.98 58.93 -53.03
N ASN A 269 -23.47 58.27 -51.98
CA ASN A 269 -23.90 58.93 -50.75
C ASN A 269 -22.70 59.39 -49.91
N ALA A 270 -21.58 58.67 -49.97
CA ALA A 270 -20.35 59.04 -49.27
C ALA A 270 -19.62 60.21 -49.95
N THR A 271 -19.58 60.24 -51.28
CA THR A 271 -18.87 61.29 -52.04
C THR A 271 -19.71 62.54 -52.25
N PHE A 272 -21.05 62.44 -52.29
CA PHE A 272 -21.95 63.58 -52.47
C PHE A 272 -23.08 63.52 -51.44
N HIS A 273 -22.79 63.97 -50.22
CA HIS A 273 -23.79 64.03 -49.15
C HIS A 273 -24.69 65.24 -49.33
N ILE A 274 -25.87 65.02 -49.94
CA ILE A 274 -26.92 66.04 -50.03
C ILE A 274 -27.80 65.94 -48.78
N TRP A 275 -27.82 67.02 -48.00
CA TRP A 275 -28.61 67.16 -46.79
C TRP A 275 -29.27 68.53 -46.72
N HIS A 276 -29.94 68.83 -45.61
CA HIS A 276 -30.52 70.16 -45.38
C HIS A 276 -30.01 70.72 -44.05
N SER A 277 -29.68 72.01 -44.06
CA SER A 277 -29.32 72.78 -42.87
C SER A 277 -30.29 73.95 -42.75
N GLY A 278 -31.33 73.76 -41.93
CA GLY A 278 -32.45 74.71 -41.81
C GLY A 278 -33.22 74.86 -43.12
N GLN A 279 -33.17 76.07 -43.71
CA GLN A 279 -33.86 76.41 -44.96
C GLN A 279 -32.97 76.22 -46.21
N PHE A 280 -31.71 75.82 -46.05
CA PHE A 280 -30.78 75.60 -47.15
C PHE A 280 -30.60 74.11 -47.45
N GLY A 281 -30.54 73.76 -48.74
CA GLY A 281 -29.96 72.49 -49.17
C GLY A 281 -28.43 72.57 -49.09
N THR A 282 -27.79 71.53 -48.57
CA THR A 282 -26.33 71.44 -48.46
C THR A 282 -25.81 70.24 -49.24
N ILE A 283 -24.71 70.40 -49.96
CA ILE A 283 -23.98 69.31 -50.63
C ILE A 283 -22.54 69.25 -50.11
N ASN A 284 -22.10 68.12 -49.55
CA ASN A 284 -20.78 67.98 -48.90
C ASN A 284 -20.47 69.12 -47.91
N ASN A 285 -21.47 69.50 -47.12
CA ASN A 285 -21.47 70.60 -46.15
C ASN A 285 -21.44 72.04 -46.74
N PHE A 286 -21.50 72.22 -48.06
CA PHE A 286 -21.64 73.55 -48.68
C PHE A 286 -23.10 73.96 -48.85
N ARG A 287 -23.48 75.15 -48.39
CA ARG A 287 -24.86 75.66 -48.49
C ARG A 287 -25.15 76.22 -49.87
N LEU A 288 -26.20 75.70 -50.51
CA LEU A 288 -26.68 76.16 -51.81
C LEU A 288 -27.82 77.16 -51.62
N GLY A 289 -27.46 78.44 -51.51
CA GLY A 289 -28.43 79.53 -51.48
C GLY A 289 -27.96 80.70 -50.63
N ARG A 290 -28.72 81.80 -50.69
CA ARG A 290 -28.53 82.97 -49.84
C ARG A 290 -29.87 83.40 -49.28
N LEU A 291 -29.94 83.70 -47.99
CA LEU A 291 -31.10 84.33 -47.39
C LEU A 291 -30.74 85.73 -46.90
N PRO A 292 -31.70 86.67 -46.83
CA PRO A 292 -31.45 88.00 -46.27
C PRO A 292 -30.93 87.97 -44.82
N SER A 293 -31.29 86.95 -44.04
CA SER A 293 -30.88 86.74 -42.65
C SER A 293 -29.50 86.09 -42.50
N VAL A 294 -29.03 85.33 -43.50
CA VAL A 294 -27.73 84.64 -43.47
C VAL A 294 -27.07 84.77 -44.85
N PRO A 295 -26.15 85.74 -45.03
CA PRO A 295 -25.40 85.88 -46.27
C PRO A 295 -24.35 84.77 -46.36
N VAL A 296 -24.54 83.84 -47.29
CA VAL A 296 -23.56 82.82 -47.64
C VAL A 296 -22.59 83.40 -48.67
N GLU A 297 -21.29 83.12 -48.53
CA GLU A 297 -20.26 83.61 -49.45
C GLU A 297 -20.42 83.00 -50.85
N TRP A 298 -20.16 83.79 -51.90
CA TRP A 298 -20.22 83.32 -53.28
C TRP A 298 -19.28 82.15 -53.56
N ASN A 299 -18.14 82.06 -52.87
CA ASN A 299 -17.22 80.94 -52.99
C ASN A 299 -17.85 79.62 -52.50
N GLU A 300 -18.64 79.65 -51.43
CA GLU A 300 -19.34 78.49 -50.88
C GLU A 300 -20.46 78.03 -51.84
N ILE A 301 -21.22 78.99 -52.40
CA ILE A 301 -22.27 78.72 -53.39
C ILE A 301 -21.67 78.14 -54.68
N ASN A 302 -20.57 78.72 -55.15
CA ASN A 302 -19.85 78.27 -56.34
C ASN A 302 -19.23 76.88 -56.14
N ALA A 303 -18.68 76.60 -54.95
CA ALA A 303 -18.22 75.26 -54.58
C ALA A 303 -19.39 74.26 -54.56
N ALA A 304 -20.55 74.63 -54.01
CA ALA A 304 -21.75 73.79 -54.01
C ALA A 304 -22.24 73.47 -55.43
N TRP A 305 -22.25 74.46 -56.33
CA TRP A 305 -22.52 74.25 -57.75
C TRP A 305 -21.49 73.35 -58.41
N GLY A 306 -20.21 73.51 -58.08
CA GLY A 306 -19.14 72.63 -58.52
C GLY A 306 -19.36 71.18 -58.17
N GLN A 307 -19.68 70.91 -56.90
CA GLN A 307 -20.01 69.58 -56.40
C GLN A 307 -21.28 69.02 -57.07
N THR A 308 -22.27 69.86 -57.35
CA THR A 308 -23.52 69.48 -58.02
C THR A 308 -23.28 69.07 -59.49
N VAL A 309 -22.46 69.84 -60.22
CA VAL A 309 -22.08 69.51 -61.60
C VAL A 309 -21.25 68.24 -61.64
N LEU A 310 -20.32 68.05 -60.70
CA LEU A 310 -19.51 66.84 -60.59
C LEU A 310 -20.37 65.60 -60.29
N LEU A 311 -21.36 65.73 -59.40
CA LEU A 311 -22.33 64.67 -59.12
C LEU A 311 -23.11 64.29 -60.37
N LEU A 312 -23.66 65.27 -61.09
CA LEU A 312 -24.43 65.02 -62.30
C LEU A 312 -23.57 64.40 -63.42
N HIS A 313 -22.33 64.84 -63.56
CA HIS A 313 -21.37 64.25 -64.48
C HIS A 313 -21.04 62.79 -64.11
N ALA A 314 -20.82 62.50 -62.83
CA ALA A 314 -20.56 61.14 -62.34
C ALA A 314 -21.76 60.20 -62.53
N LEU A 315 -22.99 60.68 -62.29
CA LEU A 315 -24.22 59.93 -62.54
C LEU A 315 -24.44 59.66 -64.02
N ALA A 316 -24.25 60.66 -64.88
CA ALA A 316 -24.36 60.51 -66.32
C ALA A 316 -23.34 59.50 -66.87
N ASN A 317 -22.10 59.55 -66.39
CA ASN A 317 -21.06 58.58 -66.76
C ASN A 317 -21.42 57.15 -66.28
N LYS A 318 -21.94 56.99 -65.06
CA LYS A 318 -22.38 55.69 -64.54
C LYS A 318 -23.54 55.09 -65.35
N MET A 319 -24.52 55.90 -65.74
CA MET A 319 -25.66 55.44 -66.56
C MET A 319 -25.34 55.38 -68.07
N GLY A 320 -24.14 55.80 -68.48
CA GLY A 320 -23.76 55.90 -69.89
C GLY A 320 -24.57 56.94 -70.70
N LEU A 321 -25.24 57.89 -70.02
CA LEU A 321 -26.09 58.89 -70.66
C LEU A 321 -25.23 60.05 -71.18
N LYS A 322 -25.30 60.31 -72.49
CA LYS A 322 -24.75 61.52 -73.10
C LYS A 322 -25.86 62.57 -73.23
N PHE A 323 -25.66 63.72 -72.59
CA PHE A 323 -26.56 64.85 -72.73
C PHE A 323 -26.53 65.40 -74.17
N GLN A 324 -27.70 65.72 -74.72
CA GLN A 324 -27.85 66.09 -76.14
C GLN A 324 -27.54 67.57 -76.42
N ARG A 325 -27.95 68.47 -75.52
CA ARG A 325 -27.84 69.94 -75.72
C ARG A 325 -26.64 70.57 -75.01
N TYR A 326 -26.21 70.00 -73.90
CA TYR A 326 -25.18 70.59 -73.04
C TYR A 326 -24.12 69.55 -72.69
N ARG A 327 -22.87 69.98 -72.62
CA ARG A 327 -21.76 69.22 -72.07
C ARG A 327 -21.40 69.78 -70.70
N LEU A 328 -21.36 68.93 -69.69
CA LEU A 328 -20.95 69.29 -68.33
C LEU A 328 -19.43 69.31 -68.25
N VAL A 329 -18.84 70.40 -67.75
CA VAL A 329 -17.41 70.50 -67.46
C VAL A 329 -17.24 70.84 -65.97
N PRO A 330 -17.02 69.83 -65.11
CA PRO A 330 -16.75 70.09 -63.71
C PRO A 330 -15.34 70.69 -63.56
N TYR A 331 -15.27 71.92 -63.04
CA TYR A 331 -14.03 72.66 -62.81
C TYR A 331 -14.02 73.27 -61.40
N GLY A 332 -14.19 72.41 -60.39
CA GLY A 332 -14.25 72.83 -58.99
C GLY A 332 -15.29 73.93 -58.76
N ASN A 333 -14.87 75.01 -58.12
CA ASN A 333 -15.68 76.20 -57.84
C ASN A 333 -16.07 77.02 -59.10
N HIS A 334 -15.47 76.80 -60.27
CA HIS A 334 -15.85 77.49 -61.50
C HIS A 334 -16.39 76.52 -62.55
N SER A 335 -17.27 75.63 -62.14
CA SER A 335 -17.89 74.66 -63.05
C SER A 335 -18.87 75.35 -64.01
N TYR A 336 -18.88 74.94 -65.28
CA TYR A 336 -19.72 75.52 -66.33
C TYR A 336 -20.30 74.45 -67.28
N LEU A 337 -21.30 74.86 -68.05
CA LEU A 337 -21.95 74.01 -69.06
C LEU A 337 -21.68 74.59 -70.45
N GLU A 338 -21.22 73.77 -71.38
CA GLU A 338 -21.07 74.17 -72.78
C GLU A 338 -22.31 73.77 -73.58
N SER A 339 -22.94 74.72 -74.27
CA SER A 339 -24.02 74.44 -75.22
C SER A 339 -23.44 73.85 -76.51
N LEU A 340 -23.91 72.67 -76.91
CA LEU A 340 -23.50 72.01 -78.16
C LEU A 340 -24.16 72.63 -79.40
N THR A 341 -25.22 73.42 -79.22
CA THR A 341 -25.94 74.07 -80.32
C THR A 341 -25.42 75.48 -80.62
N ASP A 342 -24.71 76.14 -79.69
CA ASP A 342 -24.23 77.53 -79.85
C ASP A 342 -22.77 77.67 -80.29
N LYS A 343 -21.95 76.61 -80.20
CA LYS A 343 -20.55 76.67 -80.69
C LYS A 343 -20.42 76.94 -82.20
N SER A 344 -21.53 76.94 -82.94
CA SER A 344 -21.59 77.31 -84.35
C SER A 344 -21.76 78.81 -84.60
N LYS A 345 -21.92 79.67 -83.56
CA LYS A 345 -22.18 81.11 -83.75
C LYS A 345 -21.10 82.07 -83.23
N ASP A 346 -20.19 81.65 -82.36
CA ASP A 346 -19.10 82.51 -81.85
C ASP A 346 -17.76 82.26 -82.56
N GLY A 347 -17.81 82.32 -83.90
CA GLY A 347 -16.64 82.33 -84.78
C GLY A 347 -16.49 83.64 -85.53
N CYS A 348 -16.72 84.80 -84.90
CA CYS A 348 -16.33 86.11 -85.43
C CYS A 348 -16.33 87.15 -84.30
N GLY A 349 -15.16 87.64 -83.90
CA GLY A 349 -15.05 88.69 -82.88
C GLY A 349 -13.66 88.76 -82.26
N GLU A 350 -12.75 89.44 -82.96
CA GLU A 350 -11.41 89.82 -82.54
C GLU A 350 -11.33 90.38 -81.11
N ARG A 351 -10.16 90.24 -80.47
CA ARG A 351 -9.50 91.35 -79.77
C ARG A 351 -7.98 91.20 -79.79
N GLN A 352 -7.39 92.10 -80.56
CA GLN A 352 -6.03 92.60 -80.46
C GLN A 352 -5.86 93.41 -79.15
N ASN A 353 -4.61 93.41 -78.67
CA ASN A 353 -4.00 94.19 -77.58
C ASN A 353 -4.41 93.91 -76.14
#